data_AF-M3CKK3-F1
#
_entry.id   AF-M3CKK3-F1
#
_cell.length_a   1.000
_cell.length_b   1.000
_cell.length_c   1.000
_cell.angle_alpha   90.00
_cell.angle_beta   90.00
_cell.angle_gamma   90.00
#
_symmetry.space_group_name_H-M   'P 1'
#
loop_
_entity.id
_entity.type
_entity.pdbx_description
1 polymer ?
#
loop_
_entity_poly.entity_id
_entity_poly.type
_entity_poly.pdbx_seq_one_letter_code
_entity_poly.pdbx_strand_id
1 'polypeptide(L)'
;MKKVSTNCISSNTYRVKISLNYLGKFTLEFQTLENFPKKGTLKICNTLMNSSSEFRKHKTNLREIYDREGKRSREAGHLDILFLNEKKEITEGSISNIFVKIGNSYFTPPDVFRFTSRYF
;
A
#
# COMPACT_ATOMS: atom_id res chain seq x y z
N MET A 1 1.46 25.86 -1.48
CA MET A 1 0.38 25.48 -2.42
C MET A 1 0.45 26.15 -3.80
N LYS A 2 0.97 27.38 -3.95
CA LYS A 2 1.05 28.10 -5.26
C LYS A 2 1.83 27.42 -6.40
N LYS A 3 2.69 26.42 -6.13
CA LYS A 3 3.45 25.69 -7.17
C LYS A 3 2.66 24.59 -7.90
N VAL A 4 1.47 24.23 -7.42
CA VAL A 4 0.73 23.05 -7.90
C VAL A 4 -0.18 23.36 -9.09
N SER A 5 -0.78 24.56 -9.14
CA SER A 5 -1.81 24.89 -10.13
C SER A 5 -1.27 25.16 -11.53
N THR A 6 0.04 25.41 -11.70
CA THR A 6 0.59 25.85 -12.99
C THR A 6 0.87 24.69 -13.96
N ASN A 7 0.99 23.45 -13.47
CA ASN A 7 1.37 22.27 -14.25
C ASN A 7 0.29 21.19 -14.34
N CYS A 8 -0.90 21.45 -13.82
CA CYS A 8 -2.02 20.50 -13.80
C CYS A 8 -3.22 21.09 -14.54
N ILE A 9 -3.75 20.35 -15.51
CA ILE A 9 -4.96 20.71 -16.24
C ILE A 9 -6.16 20.33 -15.36
N SER A 10 -7.09 21.26 -15.16
CA SER A 10 -8.22 21.11 -14.23
C SER A 10 -9.16 19.93 -14.54
N SER A 11 -9.19 19.45 -15.78
CA SER A 11 -10.03 18.32 -16.21
C SER A 11 -9.43 16.93 -15.92
N ASN A 12 -8.17 16.85 -15.50
CA ASN A 12 -7.49 15.57 -15.26
C ASN A 12 -7.44 15.19 -13.78
N THR A 13 -7.47 13.88 -13.50
CA THR A 13 -7.16 13.36 -12.16
C THR A 13 -5.66 13.09 -12.05
N TYR A 14 -5.06 13.45 -10.92
CA TYR A 14 -3.62 13.29 -10.68
C TYR A 14 -3.36 12.44 -9.44
N ARG A 15 -2.31 11.61 -9.51
CA ARG A 15 -1.65 11.07 -8.32
C ARG A 15 -0.60 12.10 -7.87
N VAL A 16 -0.72 12.53 -6.63
CA VAL A 16 0.24 13.44 -5.98
C VAL A 16 1.06 12.65 -4.98
N LYS A 17 2.39 12.73 -5.08
CA LYS A 17 3.31 12.16 -4.10
C LYS A 17 4.00 13.30 -3.36
N ILE A 18 3.82 13.30 -2.05
CA ILE A 18 4.48 14.23 -1.12
C ILE A 18 5.52 13.41 -0.36
N SER A 19 6.77 13.83 -0.40
CA SER A 19 7.85 13.20 0.37
C SER A 19 8.46 14.21 1.34
N LEU A 20 8.83 13.74 2.53
CA LEU A 20 9.52 14.50 3.56
C LEU A 20 10.85 13.79 3.84
N ASN A 21 11.96 14.53 3.75
CA ASN A 21 13.26 13.99 4.14
C ASN A 21 13.61 14.32 5.61
N TYR A 22 14.70 13.74 6.11
CA TYR A 22 15.15 13.91 7.50
C TYR A 22 15.58 15.35 7.87
N LEU A 23 15.82 16.21 6.87
CA LEU A 23 16.13 17.64 7.06
C LEU A 23 14.86 18.52 7.08
N GLY A 24 13.67 17.92 7.07
CA GLY A 24 12.41 18.66 7.04
C GLY A 24 12.04 19.23 5.66
N LYS A 25 12.75 18.84 4.59
CA LYS A 25 12.47 19.33 3.23
C LYS A 25 11.38 18.49 2.57
N PHE A 26 10.35 19.17 2.09
CA PHE A 26 9.29 18.57 1.28
C PHE A 26 9.64 18.55 -0.20
N THR A 27 9.29 17.45 -0.88
CA THR A 27 9.24 17.36 -2.35
C THR A 27 7.85 16.95 -2.81
N LEU A 28 7.46 17.46 -3.98
CA LEU A 28 6.16 17.21 -4.60
C LEU A 28 6.38 16.65 -6.01
N GLU A 29 5.76 15.52 -6.30
CA GLU A 29 5.74 14.88 -7.62
C GLU A 29 4.28 14.70 -8.06
N PHE A 30 4.02 14.92 -9.34
CA PHE A 30 2.70 14.84 -9.96
C PHE A 30 2.75 13.93 -11.17
N GLN A 31 1.77 13.05 -11.28
CA GLN A 31 1.56 12.23 -12.47
C GLN A 31 0.05 12.14 -12.76
N THR A 32 -0.33 12.04 -14.02
CA THR A 32 -1.71 11.70 -14.39
C THR A 32 -2.09 10.37 -13.75
N LEU A 33 -3.31 10.30 -13.20
CA LEU A 33 -3.80 9.05 -12.63
C LEU A 33 -4.26 8.14 -13.76
N GLU A 34 -3.43 7.17 -14.10
CA GLU A 34 -3.79 6.13 -15.06
C GLU A 34 -4.91 5.23 -14.51
N ASN A 35 -5.72 4.69 -15.42
CA ASN A 35 -6.67 3.64 -15.07
C ASN A 35 -5.91 2.36 -14.69
N PHE A 36 -6.36 1.71 -13.62
CA PHE A 36 -5.82 0.44 -13.16
C PHE A 36 -6.94 -0.59 -12.99
N PRO A 37 -6.64 -1.89 -13.17
CA PRO A 37 -7.62 -2.94 -13.00
C PRO A 37 -8.17 -2.95 -11.57
N LYS A 38 -9.50 -3.05 -11.43
CA LYS A 38 -10.20 -3.09 -10.13
C LYS A 38 -10.54 -4.51 -9.67
N LYS A 39 -10.31 -5.50 -10.53
CA LYS A 39 -10.61 -6.92 -10.29
C LYS A 39 -9.46 -7.77 -10.83
N GLY A 40 -9.17 -8.86 -10.13
CA GLY A 40 -8.09 -9.78 -10.47
C GLY A 40 -7.69 -10.60 -9.25
N THR A 41 -6.54 -11.25 -9.33
CA THR A 41 -6.04 -12.17 -8.31
C THR A 41 -4.90 -11.57 -7.51
N LEU A 42 -4.62 -12.16 -6.34
CA LEU A 42 -3.46 -11.87 -5.52
C LEU A 42 -2.57 -13.11 -5.45
N LYS A 43 -1.25 -12.91 -5.38
CA LYS A 43 -0.29 -13.98 -5.10
C LYS A 43 0.22 -13.86 -3.68
N ILE A 44 0.25 -14.96 -2.95
CA ILE A 44 0.84 -15.00 -1.60
C ILE A 44 2.36 -14.89 -1.73
N CYS A 45 2.95 -13.95 -0.99
CA CYS A 45 4.40 -13.77 -0.95
C CYS A 45 5.05 -14.88 -0.12
N ASN A 46 6.18 -15.39 -0.61
CA ASN A 46 6.99 -16.35 0.15
C ASN A 46 7.86 -15.65 1.22
N THR A 47 8.06 -14.34 1.11
CA THR A 47 8.81 -13.56 2.11
C THR A 47 7.88 -13.16 3.24
N LEU A 48 8.25 -13.52 4.47
CA LEU A 48 7.48 -13.18 5.67
C LEU A 48 7.91 -11.81 6.21
N MET A 49 6.94 -11.02 6.63
CA MET A 49 7.12 -9.70 7.21
C MET A 49 7.40 -9.80 8.71
N ASN A 50 8.32 -8.97 9.21
CA ASN A 50 8.56 -8.85 10.64
C ASN A 50 7.42 -8.06 11.31
N SER A 51 6.60 -8.75 12.10
CA SER A 51 5.49 -8.16 12.87
C SER A 51 5.91 -7.05 13.84
N SER A 52 7.16 -7.09 14.33
CA SER A 52 7.71 -6.19 15.35
C SER A 52 8.43 -4.97 14.77
N SER A 53 8.43 -4.79 13.45
CA SER A 53 9.04 -3.62 12.83
C SER A 53 8.19 -2.36 13.06
N GLU A 54 8.75 -1.39 13.79
CA GLU A 54 8.09 -0.09 14.04
C GLU A 54 7.79 0.67 12.74
N PHE A 55 8.57 0.46 11.67
CA PHE A 55 8.36 1.13 10.38
C PHE A 55 7.07 0.71 9.68
N ARG A 56 6.41 -0.38 10.09
CA ARG A 56 5.14 -0.80 9.48
C ARG A 56 3.98 0.15 9.79
N LYS A 57 4.07 0.91 10.88
CA LYS A 57 3.07 1.92 11.25
C LYS A 57 3.23 3.24 10.49
N HIS A 58 4.30 3.36 9.70
CA HIS A 58 4.69 4.61 9.06
C HIS A 58 4.86 4.43 7.55
N LYS A 59 4.26 5.33 6.77
CA LYS A 59 4.52 5.38 5.33
C LYS A 59 5.90 5.98 5.07
N THR A 60 6.91 5.12 4.94
CA THR A 60 8.31 5.51 4.68
C THR A 60 8.76 5.07 3.28
N ASN A 61 10.01 5.37 2.94
CA ASN A 61 10.69 4.87 1.74
C ASN A 61 11.44 3.54 1.97
N LEU A 62 11.36 2.95 3.17
CA LEU A 62 11.97 1.65 3.48
C LEU A 62 11.10 0.51 2.93
N ARG A 63 11.13 0.34 1.60
CA ARG A 63 10.12 -0.42 0.85
C ARG A 63 10.69 -1.47 -0.11
N GLU A 64 11.96 -1.83 0.03
CA GLU A 64 12.65 -2.74 -0.90
C GLU A 64 11.87 -4.03 -1.18
N ILE A 65 11.43 -4.73 -0.11
CA ILE A 65 10.67 -5.98 -0.22
C ILE A 65 9.30 -5.74 -0.87
N TYR A 66 8.58 -4.69 -0.45
CA TYR A 66 7.28 -4.33 -1.00
C TYR A 66 7.35 -4.06 -2.50
N ASP A 67 8.32 -3.23 -2.91
CA ASP A 67 8.45 -2.79 -4.29
C ASP A 67 8.95 -3.94 -5.19
N ARG A 68 9.90 -4.76 -4.71
CA ARG A 68 10.40 -5.93 -5.44
C ARG A 68 9.31 -6.98 -5.67
N GLU A 69 8.64 -7.42 -4.61
CA GLU A 69 7.64 -8.49 -4.71
C GLU A 69 6.34 -8.00 -5.35
N GLY A 70 5.94 -6.76 -5.10
CA GLY A 70 4.82 -6.12 -5.76
C GLY A 70 5.02 -5.98 -7.27
N LYS A 71 6.23 -5.60 -7.71
CA LYS A 71 6.58 -5.56 -9.14
C LYS A 71 6.48 -6.95 -9.77
N ARG A 72 7.12 -7.96 -9.17
CA ARG A 72 7.07 -9.35 -9.63
C ARG A 72 5.64 -9.89 -9.73
N SER A 73 4.79 -9.59 -8.75
CA SER A 73 3.39 -10.04 -8.75
C SER A 73 2.59 -9.43 -9.90
N ARG A 74 2.75 -8.12 -10.12
CA ARG A 74 2.08 -7.40 -11.21
C ARG A 74 2.57 -7.84 -12.60
N GLU A 75 3.87 -8.07 -12.76
CA GLU A 75 4.43 -8.63 -13.99
C GLU A 75 3.92 -10.04 -14.29
N ALA A 76 3.54 -10.80 -13.25
CA ALA A 76 2.91 -12.11 -13.39
C ALA A 76 1.37 -12.04 -13.60
N GLY A 77 0.80 -10.85 -13.77
CA GLY A 77 -0.63 -10.65 -14.07
C GLY A 77 -1.56 -10.57 -12.85
N HIS A 78 -1.02 -10.50 -11.63
CA HIS A 78 -1.81 -10.28 -10.43
C HIS A 78 -2.06 -8.78 -10.17
N LEU A 79 -3.11 -8.44 -9.42
CA LEU A 79 -3.37 -7.06 -9.00
C LEU A 79 -2.29 -6.53 -8.06
N ASP A 80 -1.93 -7.35 -7.08
CA ASP A 80 -0.94 -7.05 -6.06
C ASP A 80 -0.38 -8.38 -5.50
N ILE A 81 0.56 -8.30 -4.57
CA ILE A 81 1.06 -9.40 -3.75
C ILE A 81 0.34 -9.37 -2.39
N LEU A 82 0.16 -10.51 -1.74
CA LEU A 82 -0.34 -10.63 -0.36
C LEU A 82 0.81 -11.01 0.56
N PHE A 83 1.17 -10.13 1.50
CA PHE A 83 2.17 -10.42 2.51
C PHE A 83 1.57 -11.13 3.73
N LEU A 84 2.37 -12.01 4.32
CA LEU A 84 2.12 -12.65 5.61
C LEU A 84 3.24 -12.25 6.59
N ASN A 85 2.96 -12.27 7.88
CA ASN A 85 4.00 -12.14 8.91
C ASN A 85 4.66 -13.47 9.27
N GLU A 86 5.60 -13.47 10.21
CA GLU A 86 6.28 -14.69 10.70
C GLU A 86 5.33 -15.72 11.36
N LYS A 87 4.12 -15.30 11.77
CA LYS A 87 3.05 -16.16 12.31
C LYS A 87 2.08 -16.67 11.24
N LYS A 88 2.34 -16.38 9.95
CA LYS A 88 1.47 -16.69 8.80
C LYS A 88 0.11 -15.98 8.83
N GLU A 89 0.02 -14.87 9.54
CA GLU A 89 -1.16 -14.01 9.55
C GLU A 89 -1.09 -13.04 8.37
N ILE A 90 -2.25 -12.75 7.76
CA ILE A 90 -2.35 -11.78 6.65
C ILE A 90 -2.00 -10.38 7.16
N THR A 91 -1.18 -9.66 6.40
CA THR A 91 -0.84 -8.26 6.73
C THR A 91 -1.46 -7.26 5.76
N GLU A 92 -0.94 -7.18 4.54
CA GLU A 92 -1.21 -6.10 3.59
C GLU A 92 -0.68 -6.50 2.20
N GLY A 93 -0.92 -5.67 1.20
CA GLY A 93 -0.29 -5.78 -0.12
C GLY A 93 0.96 -4.92 -0.28
N SER A 94 1.50 -4.81 -1.50
CA SER A 94 2.67 -3.96 -1.73
C SER A 94 2.34 -2.47 -1.60
N ILE A 95 1.14 -2.09 -2.02
CA ILE A 95 0.65 -0.70 -2.03
C ILE A 95 -0.80 -0.57 -1.54
N SER A 96 -1.35 -1.65 -0.96
CA SER A 96 -2.76 -1.78 -0.62
C SER A 96 -2.96 -2.37 0.78
N ASN A 97 -4.08 -2.04 1.42
CA ASN A 97 -4.57 -2.76 2.60
C ASN A 97 -5.56 -3.85 2.18
N ILE A 98 -5.70 -4.88 3.00
CA ILE A 98 -6.55 -6.05 2.69
C ILE A 98 -7.85 -5.96 3.47
N PHE A 99 -8.96 -6.09 2.75
CA PHE A 99 -10.29 -6.23 3.33
C PHE A 99 -10.90 -7.55 2.85
N VAL A 100 -11.40 -8.35 3.78
CA VAL A 100 -12.08 -9.62 3.52
C VAL A 100 -13.53 -9.50 3.96
N LYS A 101 -14.46 -9.92 3.10
CA LYS A 101 -15.88 -9.98 3.44
C LYS A 101 -16.21 -11.38 3.97
N ILE A 102 -16.70 -11.46 5.21
CA ILE A 102 -17.14 -12.71 5.84
C ILE A 102 -18.60 -12.50 6.29
N GLY A 103 -19.52 -13.23 5.67
CA GLY A 103 -20.95 -12.94 5.81
C GLY A 103 -21.28 -11.52 5.34
N ASN A 104 -21.86 -10.72 6.24
CA ASN A 104 -22.27 -9.34 5.98
C ASN A 104 -21.25 -8.29 6.48
N SER A 105 -20.11 -8.72 7.02
CA SER A 105 -19.12 -7.82 7.62
C SER A 105 -17.80 -7.83 6.86
N TYR A 106 -17.09 -6.70 6.91
CA TYR A 106 -15.73 -6.55 6.37
C TYR A 106 -14.71 -6.58 7.51
N PHE A 107 -13.61 -7.28 7.27
CA PHE A 107 -12.50 -7.44 8.19
C PHE A 107 -11.21 -7.00 7.52
N THR A 108 -10.36 -6.30 8.25
CA THR A 108 -8.99 -5.97 7.85
C THR A 108 -8.02 -6.49 8.93
N PRO A 109 -6.79 -6.86 8.58
CA PRO A 109 -5.75 -7.13 9.58
C PRO A 109 -5.62 -5.96 10.55
N PRO A 110 -5.43 -6.23 11.86
CA PRO A 110 -5.33 -5.17 12.86
C PRO A 110 -3.96 -4.49 12.81
N ASP A 111 -3.92 -3.18 13.09
CA ASP A 111 -2.67 -2.38 13.15
C ASP A 111 -1.74 -2.82 14.30
N VAL A 112 -2.31 -3.47 15.32
CA VAL A 112 -1.61 -3.98 16.50
C VAL A 112 -2.02 -5.43 16.68
N PHE A 113 -1.08 -6.35 16.93
CA PHE A 113 -1.34 -7.76 17.26
C PHE A 113 -2.02 -7.94 18.64
N ARG A 114 -2.96 -7.06 19.00
CA ARG A 114 -3.96 -7.27 20.02
C ARG A 114 -5.27 -7.54 19.29
N PHE A 115 -5.88 -8.68 19.59
CA PHE A 115 -7.19 -9.12 19.10
C PHE A 115 -8.27 -8.05 19.37
N THR A 116 -8.41 -7.09 18.45
CA THR A 116 -9.63 -6.29 18.34
C THR A 116 -9.92 -6.15 16.85
N SER A 117 -10.80 -7.01 16.36
CA SER A 117 -11.47 -6.81 15.08
C SER A 117 -12.13 -5.43 15.08
N ARG A 118 -11.59 -4.50 14.29
CA ARG A 118 -12.30 -3.25 13.99
C ARG A 118 -13.29 -3.56 12.88
N TYR A 119 -14.56 -3.53 13.22
CA TYR A 119 -15.67 -3.57 12.27
C TYR A 119 -15.74 -2.23 11.53
N PHE A 120 -16.03 -2.29 10.23
CA PHE A 120 -16.53 -1.16 9.44
C PHE A 120 -18.04 -1.28 9.28
#